data_AF-A0A2I1HQ69-F1
#
_entry.id   AF-A0A2I1HQ69-F1
#
_cell.length_a   1.000
_cell.length_b   1.000
_cell.length_c   1.000
_cell.angle_alpha   90.00
_cell.angle_beta   90.00
_cell.angle_gamma   90.00
#
_symmetry.space_group_name_H-M   'P 1'
#
loop_
_entity.id
_entity.type
_entity.pdbx_description
1 polymer ?
#
loop_
_entity_poly.entity_id
_entity_poly.type
_entity_poly.pdbx_seq_one_letter_code
_entity_poly.pdbx_strand_id
1 'polypeptide(L)'
;MSDIRNELVKAAINRAITSIDFNIYDDIHKIHEFKKQIILADKSLTSDEKTYAIKDLNKTYDKNKIKYNSGTKRVCENCNKECLATLYCEYCVQNYLKANFSNWTSGNNDIDNLIQKCQIETLKPDTIIEWIPYNNLQNIEYLTK
;
A
#
# COMPACT_ATOMS: atom_id res chain seq x y z
N MET A 1 -15.74 -8.86 -14.72
CA MET A 1 -14.62 -8.94 -13.77
C MET A 1 -14.41 -10.42 -13.51
N SER A 2 -13.26 -10.98 -13.86
CA SER A 2 -12.97 -12.39 -13.60
C SER A 2 -12.93 -12.63 -12.10
N ASP A 3 -13.41 -13.79 -11.65
CA ASP A 3 -13.34 -14.19 -10.25
C ASP A 3 -11.90 -14.54 -9.91
N ILE A 4 -11.23 -13.68 -9.13
CA ILE A 4 -9.82 -13.84 -8.76
C ILE A 4 -9.74 -14.85 -7.62
N ARG A 5 -9.03 -15.97 -7.84
CA ARG A 5 -8.81 -16.98 -6.80
C ARG A 5 -7.75 -16.50 -5.83
N ASN A 6 -8.16 -15.70 -4.85
CA ASN A 6 -7.27 -15.02 -3.89
C ASN A 6 -6.29 -15.97 -3.19
N GLU A 7 -6.74 -17.16 -2.78
CA GLU A 7 -5.87 -18.14 -2.11
C GLU A 7 -4.77 -18.68 -3.04
N LEU A 8 -5.08 -18.88 -4.32
CA LEU A 8 -4.10 -19.30 -5.31
C LEU A 8 -3.06 -18.20 -5.58
N VAL A 9 -3.51 -16.95 -5.68
CA VAL A 9 -2.61 -15.80 -5.84
C VAL A 9 -1.69 -15.65 -4.63
N LYS A 10 -2.23 -15.72 -3.41
CA LYS A 10 -1.42 -15.69 -2.18
C LYS A 10 -0.39 -16.82 -2.16
N ALA A 11 -0.78 -18.03 -2.54
CA ALA A 11 0.13 -19.17 -2.61
C ALA A 11 1.26 -18.94 -3.62
N ALA A 12 0.96 -18.38 -4.79
CA ALA A 12 1.96 -18.05 -5.80
C ALA A 12 2.94 -16.96 -5.32
N ILE A 13 2.43 -15.91 -4.66
CA ILE A 13 3.26 -14.85 -4.04
C ILE A 13 4.17 -15.45 -2.96
N ASN A 14 3.63 -16.29 -2.09
CA ASN A 14 4.41 -16.96 -1.06
C ASN A 14 5.53 -17.83 -1.66
N ARG A 15 5.24 -18.60 -2.71
CA ARG A 15 6.26 -19.36 -3.46
C ARG A 15 7.35 -18.45 -4.01
N ALA A 16 6.98 -17.32 -4.62
CA ALA A 16 7.94 -16.36 -5.14
C ALA A 16 8.83 -15.76 -4.04
N ILE A 17 8.30 -15.58 -2.82
CA ILE A 17 9.05 -15.10 -1.66
C ILE A 17 10.00 -16.17 -1.11
N THR A 18 9.54 -17.40 -0.96
CA THR A 18 10.36 -18.49 -0.40
C THR A 18 11.50 -18.91 -1.32
N SER A 19 11.38 -18.64 -2.62
CA SER A 19 12.41 -18.97 -3.62
C SER A 19 13.55 -17.94 -3.70
N ILE A 20 13.56 -16.92 -2.86
CA ILE A 20 14.60 -15.88 -2.89
C ILE A 20 15.88 -16.42 -2.26
N ASP A 21 16.94 -16.47 -3.06
CA ASP A 21 18.30 -16.57 -2.54
C ASP A 21 18.85 -15.17 -2.28
N PHE A 22 18.94 -14.81 -1.00
CA PHE A 22 19.45 -13.51 -0.57
C PHE A 22 20.95 -13.33 -0.82
N ASN A 23 21.70 -14.38 -1.17
CA ASN A 23 23.09 -14.26 -1.61
C ASN A 23 23.21 -13.77 -3.06
N ILE A 24 22.16 -13.98 -3.87
CA ILE A 24 22.11 -13.57 -5.29
C ILE A 24 21.36 -12.25 -5.44
N TYR A 25 20.27 -12.08 -4.69
CA TYR A 25 19.40 -10.90 -4.73
C TYR A 25 19.62 -10.04 -3.48
N ASP A 26 20.67 -9.23 -3.53
CA ASP A 26 21.18 -8.39 -2.43
C ASP A 26 20.47 -7.04 -2.29
N ASP A 27 19.69 -6.61 -3.28
CA ASP A 27 18.93 -5.36 -3.26
C ASP A 27 17.42 -5.53 -3.54
N ILE A 28 16.63 -4.55 -3.09
CA ILE A 28 15.17 -4.58 -3.16
C ILE A 28 14.62 -4.58 -4.61
N HIS A 29 15.37 -4.04 -5.57
CA HIS A 29 14.97 -3.94 -6.98
C HIS A 29 15.15 -5.29 -7.66
N LYS A 30 16.30 -5.94 -7.45
CA LYS A 30 16.56 -7.31 -7.90
C LYS A 30 15.56 -8.31 -7.30
N ILE A 31 15.31 -8.22 -6.00
CA ILE A 31 14.31 -9.06 -5.32
C ILE A 31 12.92 -8.87 -5.93
N HIS A 32 12.52 -7.62 -6.17
CA HIS A 32 11.21 -7.32 -6.73
C HIS A 32 11.04 -7.87 -8.15
N GLU A 33 12.05 -7.69 -9.00
CA GLU A 33 12.01 -8.19 -10.38
C GLU A 33 11.99 -9.72 -10.41
N PHE A 34 12.79 -10.39 -9.57
CA PHE A 34 12.75 -11.84 -9.42
C PHE A 34 11.35 -12.36 -9.06
N LYS A 35 10.71 -11.75 -8.04
CA LYS A 35 9.34 -12.12 -7.64
C LYS A 35 8.36 -11.97 -8.81
N LYS A 36 8.45 -10.88 -9.58
CA LYS A 36 7.61 -10.67 -10.76
C LYS A 36 7.82 -11.75 -11.81
N GLN A 37 9.06 -12.14 -12.09
CA GLN A 37 9.35 -13.19 -13.07
C GLN A 37 8.76 -14.54 -12.66
N ILE A 38 8.86 -14.92 -11.38
CA ILE A 38 8.22 -16.15 -10.86
C ILE A 38 6.71 -16.12 -11.06
N ILE A 39 6.05 -15.01 -10.71
CA ILE A 39 4.59 -14.85 -10.88
C ILE A 39 4.19 -14.91 -12.35
N LEU A 40 4.94 -14.25 -13.24
CA LEU A 40 4.65 -14.25 -14.68
C LEU A 40 4.82 -15.64 -15.29
N ALA A 41 5.80 -16.41 -14.82
CA ALA A 41 6.06 -17.78 -15.26
C ALA A 41 5.07 -18.82 -14.69
N ASP A 42 4.34 -18.49 -13.63
CA ASP A 42 3.39 -19.41 -13.00
C ASP A 42 2.23 -19.74 -13.95
N LYS A 43 2.16 -21.00 -14.40
CA LYS A 43 1.12 -21.48 -15.34
C LYS A 43 -0.23 -21.74 -14.67
N SER A 44 -0.29 -21.77 -13.32
CA SER A 44 -1.54 -21.98 -12.57
C SER A 44 -2.40 -20.72 -12.49
N LEU A 45 -1.79 -19.54 -12.69
CA LEU A 45 -2.45 -18.25 -12.65
C LEU A 45 -2.96 -17.82 -14.03
N THR A 46 -4.15 -17.24 -14.06
CA THR A 46 -4.67 -16.52 -15.23
C THR A 46 -3.94 -15.18 -15.42
N SER A 47 -4.14 -14.53 -16.56
CA SER A 47 -3.57 -13.19 -16.82
C SER A 47 -4.04 -12.15 -15.80
N ASP A 48 -5.31 -12.21 -15.40
CA ASP A 48 -5.89 -11.27 -14.44
C ASP A 48 -5.34 -11.52 -13.03
N GLU A 49 -5.16 -12.79 -12.66
CA GLU A 49 -4.54 -13.18 -11.38
C GLU A 49 -3.08 -12.76 -11.30
N LYS A 50 -2.31 -12.89 -12.39
CA LYS A 50 -0.93 -12.38 -12.48
C LYS A 50 -0.89 -10.87 -12.32
N THR A 51 -1.79 -10.15 -13.00
CA THR A 51 -1.89 -8.70 -12.90
C THR A 51 -2.20 -8.26 -11.48
N TYR A 52 -3.14 -8.95 -10.82
CA TYR A 52 -3.48 -8.70 -9.42
C TYR A 52 -2.30 -8.98 -8.49
N ALA A 53 -1.62 -10.12 -8.66
CA ALA A 53 -0.46 -10.49 -7.85
C ALA A 53 0.69 -9.47 -7.98
N ILE A 54 0.98 -9.01 -9.21
CA ILE A 54 2.00 -7.99 -9.46
C ILE A 54 1.60 -6.66 -8.86
N LYS A 55 0.32 -6.26 -8.96
CA LYS A 55 -0.18 -5.05 -8.31
C LYS A 55 0.02 -5.11 -6.80
N ASP A 56 -0.21 -6.27 -6.18
CA ASP A 56 0.01 -6.45 -4.75
C ASP A 56 1.50 -6.40 -4.37
N LEU A 57 2.38 -7.07 -5.12
CA LEU A 57 3.84 -6.97 -4.96
C LEU A 57 4.33 -5.52 -5.08
N ASN A 58 3.79 -4.76 -6.04
CA ASN A 58 4.13 -3.36 -6.28
C ASN A 58 3.82 -2.47 -5.08
N LYS A 59 2.77 -2.75 -4.28
CA LYS A 59 2.48 -1.97 -3.05
C LYS A 59 3.64 -2.02 -2.06
N THR A 60 4.17 -3.22 -1.82
CA THR A 60 5.31 -3.41 -0.91
C THR A 60 6.59 -2.83 -1.50
N TYR A 61 6.78 -2.98 -2.80
CA TYR A 61 7.93 -2.42 -3.49
C TYR A 61 7.95 -0.89 -3.45
N ASP A 62 6.82 -0.23 -3.74
CA ASP A 62 6.67 1.22 -3.64
C ASP A 62 6.96 1.73 -2.23
N LYS A 63 6.42 1.06 -1.20
CA LYS A 63 6.73 1.37 0.20
C LYS A 63 8.23 1.30 0.47
N ASN A 64 8.91 0.24 0.00
CA ASN A 64 10.34 0.06 0.22
C ASN A 64 11.18 1.10 -0.54
N LYS A 65 10.81 1.45 -1.78
CA LYS A 65 11.46 2.52 -2.54
C LYS A 65 11.42 3.83 -1.76
N ILE A 66 10.25 4.22 -1.24
CA ILE A 66 10.12 5.44 -0.44
C ILE A 66 10.94 5.34 0.85
N LYS A 67 10.81 4.23 1.59
CA LYS A 67 11.52 4.03 2.88
C LYS A 67 13.04 4.13 2.75
N TYR A 68 13.61 3.53 1.70
CA TYR A 68 15.05 3.51 1.46
C TYR A 68 15.51 4.61 0.51
N ASN A 69 14.60 5.49 0.06
CA ASN A 69 14.85 6.52 -0.94
C ASN A 69 15.64 5.99 -2.16
N SER A 70 15.20 4.83 -2.67
CA SER A 70 15.92 4.07 -3.69
C SER A 70 15.06 3.77 -4.92
N GLY A 71 15.68 3.72 -6.09
CA GLY A 71 15.04 3.43 -7.37
C GLY A 71 14.71 4.68 -8.19
N THR A 72 14.11 4.44 -9.36
CA THR A 72 13.77 5.51 -10.30
C THR A 72 12.60 6.35 -9.80
N LYS A 73 12.80 7.66 -9.72
CA LYS A 73 11.73 8.62 -9.48
C LYS A 73 10.97 8.89 -10.78
N ARG A 74 9.69 9.23 -10.65
CA ARG A 74 8.84 9.72 -11.73
C ARG A 74 8.27 11.08 -11.36
N VAL A 75 7.97 11.91 -12.35
CA VAL A 75 7.19 13.13 -12.11
C VAL A 75 5.73 12.73 -11.99
N CYS A 76 5.09 13.10 -10.88
CA CYS A 76 3.66 12.89 -10.69
C CYS A 76 2.86 13.87 -11.55
N GLU A 77 1.91 13.38 -12.34
CA GLU A 77 1.09 14.22 -13.22
C GLU A 77 0.12 15.14 -12.48
N ASN A 78 -0.17 14.88 -11.20
CA ASN A 78 -1.13 15.65 -10.42
C ASN A 78 -0.47 16.79 -9.62
N CYS A 79 0.74 16.59 -9.09
CA CYS A 79 1.41 17.58 -8.24
C CYS A 79 2.76 18.06 -8.78
N ASN A 80 3.21 17.55 -9.93
CA ASN A 80 4.47 17.90 -10.59
C ASN A 80 5.74 17.71 -9.73
N LYS A 81 5.66 16.92 -8.65
CA LYS A 81 6.81 16.53 -7.84
C LYS A 81 7.39 15.20 -8.31
N GLU A 82 8.69 15.04 -8.15
CA GLU A 82 9.34 13.73 -8.29
C GLU A 82 8.94 12.83 -7.12
N CYS A 83 8.26 11.72 -7.41
CA CYS A 83 7.87 10.71 -6.43
C CYS A 83 8.48 9.35 -6.74
N LEU A 84 8.60 8.50 -5.72
CA LEU A 84 9.18 7.17 -5.84
C LEU A 84 8.14 6.08 -6.11
N ALA A 85 6.93 6.21 -5.56
CA ALA A 85 5.89 5.22 -5.77
C ALA A 85 5.38 5.22 -7.23
N THR A 86 5.11 4.02 -7.75
CA THR A 86 4.55 3.83 -9.09
C THR A 86 3.03 3.80 -9.06
N LEU A 87 2.43 3.16 -8.05
CA LEU A 87 0.97 2.98 -7.95
C LEU A 87 0.23 4.21 -7.42
N TYR A 88 0.94 5.12 -6.76
CA TYR A 88 0.39 6.34 -6.18
C TYR A 88 1.49 7.41 -6.10
N CYS A 89 1.18 8.57 -5.55
CA CYS A 89 2.16 9.61 -5.24
C CYS A 89 2.10 9.91 -3.74
N GLU A 90 3.19 9.65 -3.02
CA GLU A 90 3.28 9.85 -1.57
C GLU A 90 2.97 11.31 -1.17
N TYR A 91 3.35 12.28 -1.99
CA TYR A 91 3.02 13.69 -1.76
C TYR A 91 1.55 14.01 -1.98
N CYS A 92 0.91 13.42 -2.99
CA CYS A 92 -0.51 13.63 -3.22
C CYS A 92 -1.35 13.08 -2.07
N VAL A 93 -0.97 11.92 -1.54
CA VAL A 93 -1.62 11.32 -0.36
C VAL A 93 -1.52 12.28 0.83
N GLN A 94 -0.31 12.76 1.16
CA GLN A 94 -0.11 13.69 2.27
C GLN A 94 -0.85 15.02 2.07
N ASN A 95 -0.83 15.58 0.86
CA ASN A 95 -1.52 16.83 0.55
C ASN A 95 -3.04 16.68 0.70
N TYR A 96 -3.60 15.56 0.21
CA TYR A 96 -5.01 15.26 0.37
C TYR A 96 -5.40 15.17 1.85
N LEU A 97 -4.62 14.45 2.66
CA LEU A 97 -4.88 14.31 4.09
C LEU A 97 -4.83 15.67 4.79
N LYS A 98 -3.77 16.45 4.58
CA LYS A 98 -3.62 17.80 5.16
C LYS A 98 -4.78 18.72 4.82
N ALA A 99 -5.27 18.68 3.57
CA ALA A 99 -6.41 19.48 3.14
C ALA A 99 -7.73 19.08 3.83
N ASN A 100 -7.81 17.87 4.39
CA ASN A 100 -9.01 17.35 5.07
C ASN A 100 -8.94 17.46 6.61
N PHE A 101 -7.89 18.03 7.19
CA PHE A 101 -7.77 18.13 8.66
C PHE A 101 -8.90 18.94 9.31
N SER A 102 -9.46 19.91 8.60
CA SER A 102 -10.61 20.70 9.10
C SER A 102 -11.96 20.01 8.91
N ASN A 103 -12.01 18.88 8.20
CA ASN A 103 -13.28 18.24 7.81
C ASN A 103 -13.78 17.23 8.85
N TRP A 104 -12.96 16.90 9.84
CA TRP A 104 -13.33 16.01 10.93
C TRP A 104 -12.64 16.47 12.23
N THR A 105 -13.25 16.13 13.35
CA THR A 105 -12.67 16.26 14.69
C THR A 105 -13.26 15.17 15.57
N SER A 106 -12.48 14.65 16.51
CA SER A 106 -12.96 13.78 17.58
C SER A 106 -13.62 14.55 18.72
N GLY A 107 -13.49 15.87 18.74
CA GLY A 107 -13.80 16.71 19.89
C GLY A 107 -12.72 16.67 20.98
N ASN A 108 -11.65 15.90 20.79
CA ASN A 108 -10.50 15.82 21.67
C ASN A 108 -9.22 16.24 20.91
N ASN A 109 -8.65 17.37 21.32
CA ASN A 109 -7.47 17.94 20.65
C ASN A 109 -6.25 17.02 20.67
N ASP A 110 -6.04 16.22 21.73
CA ASP A 110 -4.89 15.32 21.83
C ASP A 110 -5.01 14.16 20.82
N ILE A 111 -6.23 13.61 20.68
CA ILE A 111 -6.52 12.57 19.69
C ILE A 111 -6.39 13.12 18.27
N ASP A 112 -6.96 14.30 18.02
CA ASP A 112 -6.89 14.94 16.69
C ASP A 112 -5.45 15.22 16.30
N ASN A 113 -4.65 15.77 17.21
CA ASN A 113 -3.23 16.03 17.01
C ASN A 113 -2.45 14.74 16.71
N LEU A 114 -2.72 13.65 17.44
CA LEU A 114 -2.08 12.35 17.21
C LEU A 114 -2.41 11.80 15.81
N ILE A 115 -3.70 11.80 15.44
CA ILE A 115 -4.14 11.28 14.13
C ILE A 115 -3.57 12.13 12.99
N GLN A 116 -3.63 13.46 13.09
CA GLN A 116 -3.07 14.36 12.07
C GLN A 116 -1.55 14.15 11.91
N LYS A 117 -0.80 13.98 13.01
CA LYS A 117 0.63 13.66 12.95
C LYS A 117 0.90 12.36 12.19
N CYS A 118 0.15 11.30 12.49
CA CYS A 118 0.25 10.03 11.76
C CYS A 118 -0.11 10.18 10.27
N GLN A 119 -1.13 10.98 9.94
CA GLN A 119 -1.54 11.26 8.57
C GLN A 119 -0.47 12.05 7.79
N ILE A 120 0.24 13.00 8.42
CA ILE A 120 1.36 13.73 7.81
C ILE A 120 2.51 12.78 7.43
N GLU A 121 2.78 11.80 8.30
CA GLU A 121 3.84 10.81 8.11
C GLU A 121 3.40 9.63 7.22
N THR A 122 2.14 9.60 6.77
CA THR A 122 1.63 8.51 5.94
C THR A 122 2.23 8.58 4.53
N LEU A 123 2.80 7.46 4.10
CA LEU A 123 3.48 7.32 2.80
C LEU A 123 2.72 6.44 1.81
N LYS A 124 1.58 5.85 2.21
CA LYS A 124 0.80 4.96 1.34
C LYS A 124 -0.69 4.97 1.68
N PRO A 125 -1.59 4.83 0.69
CA PRO A 125 -3.03 4.93 0.91
C PRO A 125 -3.60 3.87 1.86
N ASP A 126 -3.05 2.66 1.87
CA ASP A 126 -3.57 1.52 2.63
C ASP A 126 -3.14 1.50 4.11
N THR A 127 -2.47 2.54 4.60
CA THR A 127 -2.17 2.73 6.04
C THR A 127 -2.57 4.11 6.56
N ILE A 128 -3.50 4.77 5.88
CA ILE A 128 -4.08 6.01 6.39
C ILE A 128 -4.85 5.67 7.68
N ILE A 129 -4.55 6.39 8.76
CA ILE A 129 -5.36 6.36 9.97
C ILE A 129 -6.53 7.31 9.78
N GLU A 130 -7.75 6.85 10.01
CA GLU A 130 -8.97 7.64 9.86
C GLU A 130 -9.70 7.74 11.20
N TRP A 131 -10.28 8.91 11.46
CA TRP A 131 -11.23 9.09 12.55
C TRP A 131 -12.64 8.76 12.05
N ILE A 132 -13.30 7.82 12.73
CA ILE A 132 -14.70 7.46 12.45
C ILE A 132 -15.53 7.87 13.67
N PRO A 133 -16.42 8.88 13.56
CA PRO A 133 -17.33 9.24 14.64
C PRO A 133 -18.19 8.06 15.08
N TYR A 134 -18.42 7.92 16.38
CA TYR A 134 -19.24 6.85 16.94
C TYR A 134 -20.63 6.78 16.29
N ASN A 135 -21.25 7.93 16.03
CA ASN A 135 -22.57 8.02 15.41
C ASN A 135 -22.61 7.51 13.96
N ASN A 136 -21.46 7.32 13.31
CA ASN A 136 -21.37 6.75 11.96
C ASN A 136 -21.27 5.22 11.99
N LEU A 137 -21.02 4.63 13.15
CA LEU A 137 -20.99 3.18 13.30
C LEU A 137 -22.43 2.62 13.22
N GLN A 138 -22.60 1.56 12.44
CA GLN A 138 -23.88 0.87 12.25
C GLN A 138 -23.78 -0.57 12.76
N ASN A 139 -24.92 -1.19 13.07
CA ASN A 139 -25.00 -2.57 13.55
C ASN A 139 -24.20 -2.82 14.85
N ILE A 140 -24.25 -1.85 15.77
CA ILE A 140 -23.58 -1.97 17.08
C ILE A 140 -24.43 -2.87 17.99
N GLU A 141 -23.84 -3.97 18.46
CA GLU A 141 -24.40 -4.83 19.51
C GLU A 141 -23.71 -4.51 20.85
N TYR A 142 -24.51 -4.15 21.86
CA TYR A 142 -24.01 -3.89 23.20
C TYR A 142 -24.01 -5.19 24.01
N LEU A 143 -22.82 -5.66 24.39
CA LEU A 143 -22.67 -6.92 25.14
C LEU A 143 -23.00 -6.76 26.63
N THR A 144 -22.87 -5.56 27.18
CA THR A 144 -23.15 -5.24 28.59
C THR A 144 -23.68 -3.81 28.72
N LYS A 145 -24.48 -3.57 29.76
CA LYS A 145 -24.87 -2.21 30.19
C LYS A 145 -23.92 -1.69 31.25
#